data_AF-A0A2E9MDR5-F1
#
_entry.id   AF-A0A2E9MDR5-F1
#
_cell.length_a   1.000
_cell.length_b   1.000
_cell.length_c   1.000
_cell.angle_alpha   90.00
_cell.angle_beta   90.00
_cell.angle_gamma   90.00
#
_symmetry.space_group_name_H-M   'P 1'
#
loop_
_entity.id
_entity.type
_entity.pdbx_description
1 polymer ?
#
loop_
_entity_poly.entity_id
_entity_poly.type
_entity_poly.pdbx_seq_one_letter_code
_entity_poly.pdbx_strand_id
1 'polypeptide(L)'
;MADLQDTLRSHTCFHASYQTGADADVSRGDGSASLQSEAAHWDPSAGRAGGALVFTGADWGWAEDECTYPAAGNFPWEADGFGGTVSMWLSCDPDADLNPEVPSIPSTSVAGQPTGPSTWT
;
A
#
# COMPACT_ATOMS: atom_id res chain seq x y z
N MET A 1 29.42 -15.24 -7.85
CA MET A 1 28.63 -14.01 -7.62
C MET A 1 27.18 -14.39 -7.86
N ALA A 2 26.30 -14.17 -6.90
CA ALA A 2 24.87 -14.31 -7.17
C ALA A 2 24.48 -13.25 -8.21
N ASP A 3 23.63 -13.63 -9.16
CA ASP A 3 23.03 -12.69 -10.11
C ASP A 3 22.19 -11.67 -9.32
N LEU A 4 22.18 -10.40 -9.77
CA LEU A 4 21.41 -9.33 -9.12
C LEU A 4 19.92 -9.69 -9.05
N GLN A 5 19.41 -10.36 -10.09
CA GLN A 5 18.02 -10.82 -10.10
C GLN A 5 17.74 -11.83 -8.98
N ASP A 6 18.66 -12.77 -8.76
CA ASP A 6 18.53 -13.76 -7.68
C ASP A 6 18.62 -13.10 -6.30
N THR A 7 19.52 -12.12 -6.14
CA THR A 7 19.61 -11.34 -4.90
C THR A 7 18.30 -10.60 -4.63
N LEU A 8 17.76 -9.86 -5.61
CA LEU A 8 16.49 -9.14 -5.46
C LEU A 8 15.35 -10.09 -5.14
N ARG A 9 15.19 -11.19 -5.89
CA ARG A 9 14.17 -12.20 -5.61
C ARG A 9 14.26 -12.78 -4.20
N SER A 10 15.47 -13.06 -3.73
CA SER A 10 15.68 -13.60 -2.37
C SER A 10 15.34 -12.61 -1.26
N HIS A 11 15.29 -11.31 -1.57
CA HIS A 11 15.04 -10.23 -0.61
C HIS A 11 13.67 -9.57 -0.79
N THR A 12 12.94 -9.87 -1.86
CA THR A 12 11.53 -9.48 -2.01
C THR A 12 10.67 -10.27 -1.01
N CYS A 13 10.02 -9.54 -0.10
CA CYS A 13 9.10 -10.13 0.87
C CYS A 13 7.64 -10.10 0.39
N PHE A 14 7.33 -9.17 -0.51
CA PHE A 14 6.00 -8.92 -1.03
C PHE A 14 6.10 -8.28 -2.43
N HIS A 15 5.31 -8.76 -3.39
CA HIS A 15 5.17 -8.18 -4.72
C HIS A 15 3.79 -8.48 -5.29
N ALA A 16 3.03 -7.42 -5.59
CA ALA A 16 1.78 -7.49 -6.34
C ALA A 16 1.99 -6.84 -7.72
N SER A 17 1.94 -7.64 -8.77
CA SER A 17 2.09 -7.20 -10.17
C SER A 17 0.78 -6.79 -10.83
N TYR A 18 -0.35 -7.20 -10.23
CA TYR A 18 -1.71 -6.96 -10.69
C TYR A 18 -2.03 -7.49 -12.09
N GLN A 19 -1.28 -8.47 -12.60
CA GLN A 19 -1.51 -9.00 -13.95
C GLN A 19 -2.82 -9.77 -14.10
N THR A 20 -3.23 -10.50 -13.05
CA THR A 20 -4.40 -11.39 -13.10
C THR A 20 -5.45 -11.10 -12.02
N GLY A 21 -5.18 -10.17 -11.11
CA GLY A 21 -6.07 -9.86 -10.00
C GLY A 21 -5.40 -8.95 -8.97
N ALA A 22 -6.06 -8.77 -7.82
CA ALA A 22 -5.59 -7.92 -6.73
C ALA A 22 -4.56 -8.60 -5.80
N ASP A 23 -4.49 -9.94 -5.78
CA ASP A 23 -3.59 -10.67 -4.89
C ASP A 23 -2.12 -10.51 -5.28
N ALA A 24 -1.24 -10.66 -4.30
CA ALA A 24 0.20 -10.62 -4.50
C ALA A 24 0.72 -11.89 -5.20
N ASP A 25 1.61 -11.72 -6.18
CA ASP A 25 2.30 -12.82 -6.86
C ASP A 25 3.41 -13.43 -6.01
N VAL A 26 4.01 -12.60 -5.14
CA VAL A 26 5.01 -13.02 -4.16
C VAL A 26 4.59 -12.52 -2.79
N SER A 27 4.47 -13.44 -1.84
CA SER A 27 4.27 -13.13 -0.42
C SER A 27 5.07 -14.12 0.43
N ARG A 28 5.58 -13.64 1.57
CA ARG A 28 6.16 -14.52 2.61
C ARG A 28 5.12 -14.94 3.66
N GLY A 29 4.07 -14.15 3.80
CA GLY A 29 2.86 -14.44 4.56
C GLY A 29 1.66 -14.58 3.63
N ASP A 30 0.52 -14.02 4.04
CA ASP A 30 -0.71 -14.03 3.24
C ASP A 30 -0.67 -12.98 2.12
N GLY A 31 -0.80 -13.42 0.87
CA GLY A 31 -0.79 -12.54 -0.30
C GLY A 31 -2.16 -12.00 -0.70
N SER A 32 -3.23 -12.39 0.00
CA SER A 32 -4.61 -12.06 -0.37
C SER A 32 -4.90 -10.58 -0.12
N ALA A 33 -5.45 -9.90 -1.12
CA ALA A 33 -5.90 -8.52 -0.98
C ALA A 33 -7.29 -8.46 -0.33
N SER A 34 -7.49 -7.52 0.58
CA SER A 34 -8.82 -7.07 0.99
C SER A 34 -9.10 -5.70 0.37
N LEU A 35 -10.19 -5.59 -0.39
CA LEU A 35 -10.58 -4.37 -1.10
C LEU A 35 -11.92 -3.87 -0.61
N GLN A 36 -11.99 -2.56 -0.37
CA GLN A 36 -13.25 -1.82 -0.29
C GLN A 36 -13.69 -1.53 -1.73
N SER A 37 -14.54 -2.38 -2.31
CA SER A 37 -14.92 -2.30 -3.74
C SER A 37 -15.49 -0.95 -4.19
N GLU A 38 -15.98 -0.12 -3.25
CA GLU A 38 -16.48 1.22 -3.51
C GLU A 38 -15.35 2.26 -3.71
N ALA A 39 -14.21 2.05 -3.06
CA ALA A 39 -13.07 2.97 -3.05
C ALA A 39 -11.85 2.45 -3.82
N ALA A 40 -11.74 1.13 -4.03
CA ALA A 40 -10.66 0.50 -4.77
C ALA A 40 -11.14 -0.72 -5.56
N HIS A 41 -10.66 -0.87 -6.79
CA HIS A 41 -10.91 -2.05 -7.60
C HIS A 41 -9.69 -2.39 -8.47
N TRP A 42 -9.62 -3.65 -8.90
CA TRP A 42 -8.62 -4.07 -9.89
C TRP A 42 -9.15 -3.82 -11.31
N ASP A 43 -8.32 -3.19 -12.14
CA ASP A 43 -8.55 -3.01 -13.58
C ASP A 43 -7.41 -3.70 -14.34
N PRO A 44 -7.71 -4.64 -15.27
CA PRO A 44 -6.69 -5.38 -16.03
C PRO A 44 -5.89 -4.54 -17.05
N SER A 45 -6.24 -3.27 -17.24
CA SER A 45 -5.69 -2.39 -18.29
C SER A 45 -5.16 -1.05 -17.80
N ALA A 46 -5.33 -0.73 -16.51
CA ALA A 46 -4.92 0.55 -15.93
C ALA A 46 -3.42 0.63 -15.56
N GLY A 47 -2.70 -0.49 -15.60
CA GLY A 47 -1.29 -0.55 -15.22
C GLY A 47 -0.34 -0.17 -16.36
N ARG A 48 0.91 0.14 -15.99
CA ARG A 48 1.99 0.41 -16.95
C ARG A 48 2.17 -0.72 -17.99
N ALA A 49 1.93 -1.96 -17.58
CA ALA A 49 2.10 -3.14 -18.40
C ALA A 49 1.09 -4.24 -18.00
N GLY A 50 -0.21 -3.93 -18.02
CA GLY A 50 -1.26 -4.87 -17.61
C GLY A 50 -2.20 -4.23 -16.59
N GLY A 51 -2.55 -4.98 -15.55
CA GLY A 51 -3.48 -4.48 -14.54
C GLY A 51 -2.87 -3.59 -13.46
N ALA A 52 -3.75 -2.95 -12.69
CA ALA A 52 -3.42 -2.13 -11.52
C ALA A 52 -4.61 -2.09 -10.55
N LEU A 53 -4.34 -1.65 -9.31
CA LEU A 53 -5.39 -1.16 -8.43
C LEU A 53 -5.71 0.30 -8.76
N VAL A 54 -6.99 0.59 -8.92
CA VAL A 54 -7.54 1.91 -9.21
C VAL A 54 -8.31 2.37 -7.98
N PHE A 55 -7.95 3.55 -7.46
CA PHE A 55 -8.54 4.16 -6.28
C PHE A 55 -9.43 5.34 -6.69
N THR A 56 -10.60 5.47 -6.05
CA THR A 56 -11.57 6.53 -6.32
C THR A 56 -11.73 7.43 -5.08
N GLY A 57 -11.10 8.62 -5.12
CA GLY A 57 -11.08 9.55 -4.00
C GLY A 57 -12.30 10.45 -3.83
N ALA A 58 -13.30 10.36 -4.72
CA ALA A 58 -14.32 11.40 -4.87
C ALA A 58 -15.37 11.47 -3.75
N ASP A 59 -15.76 10.34 -3.13
CA ASP A 59 -17.02 10.30 -2.35
C ASP A 59 -16.95 9.62 -0.97
N TRP A 60 -15.81 9.04 -0.56
CA TRP A 60 -15.80 8.05 0.53
C TRP A 60 -15.25 8.51 1.88
N GLY A 61 -14.86 9.78 2.01
CA GLY A 61 -14.18 10.24 3.23
C GLY A 61 -12.86 9.49 3.47
N TRP A 62 -12.24 9.68 4.64
CA TRP A 62 -11.00 8.98 5.00
C TRP A 62 -11.36 7.51 5.30
N ALA A 63 -11.24 6.62 4.31
CA ALA A 63 -11.29 5.19 4.54
C ALA A 63 -9.85 4.74 4.81
N GLU A 64 -9.48 4.40 6.03
CA GLU A 64 -8.08 4.04 6.32
C GLU A 64 -7.64 2.71 5.68
N ASP A 65 -8.59 1.95 5.12
CA ASP A 65 -8.42 0.57 4.66
C ASP A 65 -9.02 0.33 3.25
N GLU A 66 -8.80 1.19 2.25
CA GLU A 66 -9.34 0.94 0.90
C GLU A 66 -8.78 -0.34 0.25
N CYS A 67 -7.50 -0.61 0.52
CA CYS A 67 -6.81 -1.82 0.13
C CYS A 67 -5.81 -2.23 1.22
N THR A 68 -5.92 -3.46 1.70
CA THR A 68 -5.00 -3.99 2.72
C THR A 68 -4.47 -5.37 2.35
N TYR A 69 -3.25 -5.64 2.82
CA TYR A 69 -2.64 -6.97 2.84
C TYR A 69 -2.23 -7.29 4.27
N PRO A 70 -2.42 -8.53 4.75
CA PRO A 70 -1.94 -8.91 6.07
C PRO A 70 -0.42 -8.74 6.20
N ALA A 71 0.02 -7.97 7.20
CA ALA A 71 1.44 -7.67 7.37
C ALA A 71 2.26 -8.86 7.90
N ALA A 72 1.63 -9.74 8.69
CA ALA A 72 2.30 -10.85 9.35
C ALA A 72 3.01 -11.77 8.33
N GLY A 73 4.32 -11.91 8.47
CA GLY A 73 5.17 -12.69 7.55
C GLY A 73 5.59 -11.95 6.28
N ASN A 74 4.81 -10.99 5.79
CA ASN A 74 5.15 -10.20 4.59
C ASN A 74 6.13 -9.07 4.86
N PHE A 75 6.08 -8.48 6.06
CA PHE A 75 7.00 -7.42 6.45
C PHE A 75 7.89 -7.89 7.59
N PRO A 76 9.22 -7.66 7.51
CA PRO A 76 10.15 -7.94 8.59
C PRO A 76 9.98 -6.86 9.67
N TRP A 77 8.86 -6.94 10.39
CA TRP A 77 8.60 -6.08 11.54
C TRP A 77 9.42 -6.57 12.73
N GLU A 78 10.11 -5.65 13.39
CA GLU A 78 10.76 -5.85 14.67
C GLU A 78 10.22 -4.80 15.66
N ALA A 79 10.33 -5.08 16.96
CA ALA A 79 9.83 -4.17 18.02
C ALA A 79 10.41 -2.74 17.91
N ASP A 80 11.60 -2.64 17.32
CA ASP A 80 12.40 -1.44 17.24
C ASP A 80 12.19 -0.68 15.91
N GLY A 81 11.38 -1.24 15.00
CA GLY A 81 11.05 -0.67 13.69
C GLY A 81 11.05 -1.68 12.56
N PHE A 82 11.10 -1.19 11.32
CA PHE A 82 11.32 -2.01 10.14
C PHE A 82 12.45 -1.42 9.29
N GLY A 83 13.25 -2.29 8.67
CA GLY A 83 14.24 -1.91 7.66
C GLY A 83 13.86 -2.51 6.32
N GLY A 84 13.62 -1.70 5.31
CA GLY A 84 13.22 -2.20 4.00
C GLY A 84 13.11 -1.11 2.94
N THR A 85 12.74 -1.52 1.74
CA THR A 85 12.46 -0.63 0.61
C THR A 85 11.08 -0.95 0.07
N VAL A 86 10.28 0.09 -0.15
CA VAL A 86 9.02 0.01 -0.87
C VAL A 86 9.20 0.70 -2.21
N SER A 87 8.78 0.04 -3.29
CA SER A 87 8.81 0.57 -4.64
C SER A 87 7.50 0.26 -5.33
N MET A 88 6.92 1.23 -6.01
CA MET A 88 5.65 1.10 -6.71
C MET A 88 5.63 1.93 -7.99
N TRP A 89 4.75 1.54 -8.92
CA TRP A 89 4.33 2.42 -10.01
C TRP A 89 3.08 3.17 -9.56
N LEU A 90 3.07 4.48 -9.73
CA LEU A 90 1.95 5.34 -9.41
C LEU A 90 1.59 6.15 -10.65
N SER A 91 0.30 6.22 -10.97
CA SER A 91 -0.26 7.06 -12.01
C SER A 91 -1.34 7.92 -11.37
N CYS A 92 -1.26 9.23 -11.57
CA CYS A 92 -2.24 10.21 -11.11
C CYS A 92 -2.49 11.22 -12.23
N ASP A 93 -3.68 11.81 -12.23
CA ASP A 93 -3.99 12.99 -13.05
C ASP A 93 -3.79 14.22 -12.14
N PRO A 94 -2.64 14.91 -12.23
CA PRO A 94 -2.32 15.99 -11.29
C PRO A 94 -3.34 17.13 -11.33
N ASP A 95 -3.99 17.39 -12.46
CA ASP A 95 -4.96 18.49 -12.58
C ASP A 95 -6.29 18.13 -11.89
N ALA A 96 -6.71 16.87 -11.97
CA ALA A 96 -7.90 16.38 -11.28
C ALA A 96 -7.62 16.11 -9.79
N ASP A 97 -6.47 15.51 -9.47
CA ASP A 97 -6.14 14.98 -8.14
C ASP A 97 -5.61 16.06 -7.18
N LEU A 98 -5.04 17.16 -7.70
CA LEU A 98 -4.59 18.31 -6.89
C LEU A 98 -5.59 19.48 -6.93
N ASN A 99 -6.80 19.27 -7.45
CA ASN A 99 -7.79 20.32 -7.52
C ASN A 99 -8.18 20.78 -6.10
N PRO A 100 -7.95 22.06 -5.73
CA PRO A 100 -8.22 22.57 -4.38
C PRO A 100 -9.71 22.62 -4.01
N GLU A 101 -10.62 22.44 -4.98
CA GLU A 101 -12.05 22.32 -4.73
C GLU A 101 -12.45 20.90 -4.28
N VAL A 102 -11.58 19.91 -4.48
CA VAL A 102 -11.70 18.58 -3.88
C VAL A 102 -11.13 18.67 -2.46
N PRO A 103 -11.81 18.15 -1.41
CA PRO A 103 -11.35 18.30 -0.04
C PRO A 103 -9.91 17.79 0.12
N SER A 104 -8.95 18.71 0.26
CA SER A 104 -7.57 18.35 0.54
C SER A 104 -7.51 17.63 1.88
N ILE A 105 -6.75 16.54 1.94
CA ILE A 105 -6.42 15.82 3.18
C ILE A 105 -6.10 16.85 4.27
N PRO A 106 -6.84 16.92 5.39
CA PRO A 106 -6.44 17.80 6.48
C PRO A 106 -5.06 17.31 6.94
N SER A 107 -4.05 18.18 6.85
CA SER A 107 -2.75 17.89 7.44
C SER A 107 -2.99 17.69 8.93
N THR A 108 -2.98 16.45 9.41
CA THR A 108 -2.96 16.16 10.82
C THR A 108 -1.63 16.70 11.34
N SER A 109 -1.64 17.93 11.84
CA SER A 109 -0.71 18.30 12.90
C SER A 109 -0.84 17.20 13.93
N VAL A 110 0.25 16.48 14.22
CA VAL A 110 0.31 15.48 15.28
C VAL A 110 -0.08 16.17 16.59
N ALA A 111 -1.37 16.14 16.91
CA ALA A 111 -1.92 16.63 18.15
C ALA A 111 -1.81 15.48 19.15
N GLY A 112 -0.80 15.57 20.01
CA GLY A 112 -0.70 14.73 21.21
C GLY A 112 0.38 13.66 21.14
N GLN A 113 1.64 14.05 21.39
CA GLN A 113 2.52 13.15 22.13
C GLN A 113 1.91 12.94 23.54
N PRO A 114 1.62 11.71 23.97
CA PRO A 114 1.27 11.48 25.37
C PRO A 114 2.51 11.68 26.24
N THR A 115 2.53 12.72 27.06
CA THR A 115 3.58 12.99 28.06
C THR A 115 3.35 12.19 29.35
N GLY A 116 3.26 10.86 29.26
CA GLY A 116 3.09 9.99 30.42
C GLY A 116 3.57 8.57 30.14
N PRO A 117 4.10 7.86 31.16
CA PRO A 117 4.58 6.49 30.97
C PRO A 117 3.39 5.54 30.74
N SER A 118 3.28 5.00 29.52
CA SER A 118 2.28 3.98 29.20
C SER A 118 2.67 2.63 29.80
N THR A 119 1.94 2.19 30.83
CA THR A 119 1.93 0.81 31.27
C THR A 119 0.93 0.02 30.42
N TRP A 120 1.42 -0.91 29.61
CA TRP A 120 0.60 -1.93 28.97
C TRP A 120 0.72 -3.21 29.81
N THR A 121 -0.40 -3.67 30.38
CA THR A 121 -0.58 -5.01 30.95
C THR A 121 -1.23 -5.92 29.94
#